data_AF-A0A934UHF7-F1
#
_entry.id   AF-A0A934UHF7-F1
#
_cell.length_a   1.000
_cell.length_b   1.000
_cell.length_c   1.000
_cell.angle_alpha   90.00
_cell.angle_beta   90.00
_cell.angle_gamma   90.00
#
_symmetry.space_group_name_H-M   'P 1'
#
loop_
_entity.id
_entity.type
_entity.pdbx_description
1 polymer ?
#
loop_
_entity_poly.entity_id
_entity_poly.type
_entity_poly.pdbx_seq_one_letter_code
_entity_poly.pdbx_strand_id
1 'polypeptide(L)'
;MLAPEKIRAKLLQNYEPDLVCRPDSDLVIEGYPRSANTFTVSMIRVLCDAAGQKQPCIGHHTHSVQNLRLAAGYGIPMMVLIREPADAILSLHIRSGKSVETLLQRYVTFHTGLLDLDAAYLLARFDEVVGDFNTIITRLNTMLKTPLPLSADLAGDTTKAQARNKARAARKHNRQNIKQNINLRISTPTPEREKIKTALRAGIAQALADNPEPIRLYREVLARSA
;
A
#
# COMPACT_ATOMS: atom_id res chain seq x y z
N MET A 1 -19.99 6.34 -14.89
CA MET A 1 -18.64 5.77 -14.65
C MET A 1 -17.93 5.60 -15.99
N LEU A 2 -16.61 5.84 -16.08
CA LEU A 2 -15.85 5.49 -17.30
C LEU A 2 -15.84 3.97 -17.46
N ALA A 3 -15.92 3.47 -18.70
CA ALA A 3 -15.82 2.04 -18.99
C ALA A 3 -14.45 1.49 -18.51
N PRO A 4 -14.38 0.26 -17.92
CA PRO A 4 -13.15 -0.30 -17.39
C PRO A 4 -11.98 -0.28 -18.37
N GLU A 5 -12.22 -0.51 -19.67
CA GLU A 5 -11.17 -0.51 -20.69
C GLU A 5 -10.48 0.86 -20.82
N LYS A 6 -11.25 1.95 -20.75
CA LYS A 6 -10.72 3.32 -20.82
C LYS A 6 -9.89 3.66 -19.58
N ILE A 7 -10.35 3.24 -18.39
CA ILE A 7 -9.60 3.41 -17.15
C ILE A 7 -8.27 2.65 -17.23
N ARG A 8 -8.31 1.40 -17.71
CA ARG A 8 -7.13 0.54 -17.84
C ARG A 8 -6.12 1.11 -18.83
N ALA A 9 -6.56 1.57 -20.00
CA ALA A 9 -5.69 2.21 -20.98
C ALA A 9 -4.95 3.43 -20.38
N LYS A 10 -5.64 4.27 -19.60
CA LYS A 10 -5.02 5.43 -18.94
C LYS A 10 -4.01 5.04 -17.87
N LEU A 11 -4.27 3.98 -17.10
CA LEU A 11 -3.31 3.48 -16.13
C LEU A 11 -2.05 2.91 -16.81
N LEU A 12 -2.21 2.18 -17.91
CA LEU A 12 -1.09 1.60 -18.67
C LEU A 12 -0.14 2.64 -19.28
N GLN A 13 -0.56 3.90 -19.42
CA GLN A 13 0.32 5.00 -19.82
C GLN A 13 1.37 5.35 -18.75
N ASN A 14 1.10 5.03 -17.48
CA ASN A 14 1.90 5.47 -16.33
C ASN A 14 2.44 4.31 -15.48
N TYR A 15 1.96 3.09 -15.70
CA TYR A 15 2.25 1.93 -14.86
C TYR A 15 2.53 0.70 -15.72
N GLU A 16 3.47 -0.13 -15.24
CA GLU A 16 3.75 -1.43 -15.84
C GLU A 16 2.48 -2.31 -15.86
N PRO A 17 2.26 -3.12 -16.91
CA PRO A 17 1.05 -3.94 -17.04
C PRO A 17 0.75 -4.83 -15.85
N ASP A 18 1.78 -5.41 -15.21
CA ASP A 18 1.63 -6.29 -14.04
C ASP A 18 1.14 -5.57 -12.77
N LEU A 19 1.18 -4.24 -12.75
CA LEU A 19 0.70 -3.42 -11.63
C LEU A 19 -0.77 -3.04 -11.78
N VAL A 20 -1.29 -3.09 -13.01
CA VAL A 20 -2.64 -2.65 -13.34
C VAL A 20 -3.58 -3.84 -13.30
N CYS A 21 -4.74 -3.67 -12.66
CA CYS A 21 -5.79 -4.67 -12.62
C CYS A 21 -6.18 -5.12 -14.04
N ARG A 22 -6.39 -6.42 -14.18
CA ARG A 22 -6.83 -7.07 -15.42
C ARG A 22 -8.00 -8.02 -15.09
N PRO A 23 -8.81 -8.41 -16.10
CA PRO A 23 -9.98 -9.26 -15.86
C PRO A 23 -9.68 -10.62 -15.20
N ASP A 24 -8.44 -11.11 -15.33
CA ASP A 24 -7.94 -12.33 -14.72
C ASP A 24 -7.07 -12.10 -13.47
N SER A 25 -7.07 -10.88 -12.90
CA SER A 25 -6.43 -10.63 -11.61
C SER A 25 -7.14 -11.42 -10.50
N ASP A 26 -6.39 -11.99 -9.58
CA ASP A 26 -6.93 -12.68 -8.41
C ASP A 26 -7.31 -11.70 -7.29
N LEU A 27 -6.62 -10.56 -7.23
CA LEU A 27 -6.74 -9.57 -6.16
C LEU A 27 -6.20 -8.21 -6.62
N VAL A 28 -6.74 -7.12 -6.07
CA VAL A 28 -6.12 -5.80 -6.12
C VAL A 28 -5.77 -5.29 -4.73
N ILE A 29 -4.53 -4.81 -4.56
CA ILE A 29 -4.03 -4.24 -3.31
C ILE A 29 -3.57 -2.81 -3.57
N GLU A 30 -4.31 -1.84 -3.02
CA GLU A 30 -3.95 -0.43 -3.12
C GLU A 30 -4.01 0.26 -1.78
N GLY A 31 -3.29 1.35 -1.67
CA GLY A 31 -3.26 2.19 -0.49
C GLY A 31 -2.42 3.41 -0.76
N TYR A 32 -2.60 4.44 0.06
CA TYR A 32 -1.67 5.56 0.04
C TYR A 32 -0.22 5.06 0.20
N PRO A 33 0.78 5.66 -0.48
CA PRO A 33 2.15 5.18 -0.34
C PRO A 33 2.57 5.18 1.13
N ARG A 34 3.39 4.20 1.51
CA ARG A 34 3.88 4.00 2.90
C ARG A 34 2.86 3.39 3.87
N SER A 35 1.71 2.95 3.38
CA SER A 35 0.75 2.12 4.12
C SER A 35 0.98 0.62 3.87
N ALA A 36 2.19 0.10 4.09
CA ALA A 36 2.54 -1.33 3.94
C ALA A 36 2.38 -2.02 2.56
N ASN A 37 1.93 -1.33 1.50
CA ASN A 37 1.75 -1.88 0.14
C ASN A 37 2.78 -2.93 -0.33
N THR A 38 4.07 -2.59 -0.29
CA THR A 38 5.15 -3.51 -0.73
C THR A 38 5.31 -4.70 0.23
N PHE A 39 5.12 -4.48 1.52
CA PHE A 39 5.21 -5.52 2.54
C PHE A 39 4.10 -6.55 2.36
N THR A 40 2.84 -6.12 2.19
CA THR A 40 1.70 -7.01 1.97
C THR A 40 1.91 -7.94 0.77
N VAL A 41 2.31 -7.38 -0.38
CA VAL A 41 2.59 -8.19 -1.58
C VAL A 41 3.75 -9.16 -1.36
N SER A 42 4.81 -8.72 -0.67
CA SER A 42 5.95 -9.59 -0.37
C SER A 42 5.61 -10.71 0.61
N MET A 43 4.76 -10.44 1.62
CA MET A 43 4.25 -11.45 2.53
C MET A 43 3.45 -12.50 1.78
N ILE A 44 2.46 -12.10 0.98
CA ILE A 44 1.67 -13.05 0.17
C ILE A 44 2.57 -13.95 -0.68
N ARG A 45 3.59 -13.37 -1.34
CA ARG A 45 4.54 -14.14 -2.13
C ARG A 45 5.35 -15.12 -1.29
N VAL A 46 5.84 -14.71 -0.12
CA VAL A 46 6.58 -15.60 0.80
C VAL A 46 5.71 -16.77 1.23
N LEU A 47 4.44 -16.53 1.57
CA LEU A 47 3.52 -17.57 2.01
C LEU A 47 3.19 -18.55 0.88
N CYS A 48 2.92 -18.04 -0.33
CA CYS A 48 2.72 -18.91 -1.50
C CYS A 48 3.97 -19.73 -1.84
N ASP A 49 5.16 -19.10 -1.83
CA ASP A 49 6.43 -19.79 -2.09
C ASP A 49 6.66 -20.91 -1.05
N ALA A 50 6.39 -20.66 0.23
CA ALA A 50 6.53 -21.64 1.30
C ALA A 50 5.53 -22.81 1.20
N ALA A 51 4.31 -22.56 0.72
CA ALA A 51 3.28 -23.57 0.54
C ALA A 51 3.38 -24.32 -0.81
N GLY A 52 4.32 -23.97 -1.69
CA GLY A 52 4.37 -24.48 -3.06
C GLY A 52 3.16 -24.07 -3.92
N GLN A 53 2.45 -23.01 -3.52
CA GLN A 53 1.26 -22.52 -4.19
C GLN A 53 1.62 -21.54 -5.30
N LYS A 54 0.90 -21.58 -6.42
CA LYS A 54 1.02 -20.58 -7.49
C LYS A 54 0.78 -19.18 -6.94
N GLN A 55 1.67 -18.24 -7.28
CA GLN A 55 1.49 -16.84 -6.86
C GLN A 55 0.24 -16.24 -7.53
N PRO A 56 -0.60 -15.53 -6.78
CA PRO A 56 -1.76 -14.83 -7.34
C PRO A 56 -1.32 -13.67 -8.25
N CYS A 57 -2.11 -13.40 -9.28
CA CYS A 57 -2.03 -12.18 -10.07
C CYS A 57 -2.60 -11.01 -9.25
N ILE A 58 -1.72 -10.12 -8.78
CA ILE A 58 -2.11 -8.99 -7.92
C ILE A 58 -1.88 -7.66 -8.65
N GLY A 59 -2.97 -6.92 -8.93
CA GLY A 59 -2.87 -5.51 -9.31
C GLY A 59 -2.50 -4.66 -8.09
N HIS A 60 -1.44 -3.85 -8.17
CA HIS A 60 -0.93 -3.13 -7.00
C HIS A 60 0.02 -1.98 -7.33
N HIS A 61 0.36 -1.15 -6.33
CA HIS A 61 1.41 -0.11 -6.40
C HIS A 61 1.16 0.97 -7.47
N THR A 62 -0.07 1.12 -7.96
CA THR A 62 -0.44 2.31 -8.72
C THR A 62 -0.69 3.49 -7.79
N HIS A 63 -1.07 3.20 -6.53
CA HIS A 63 -1.53 4.16 -5.53
C HIS A 63 -2.69 5.01 -6.05
N SER A 64 -3.55 4.40 -6.87
CA SER A 64 -4.64 5.05 -7.56
C SER A 64 -5.95 4.32 -7.31
N VAL A 65 -6.96 5.07 -6.88
CA VAL A 65 -8.34 4.59 -6.76
C VAL A 65 -8.88 4.07 -8.10
N GLN A 66 -8.34 4.53 -9.22
CA GLN A 66 -8.73 4.03 -10.54
C GLN A 66 -8.46 2.52 -10.71
N ASN A 67 -7.41 2.01 -10.06
CA ASN A 67 -7.11 0.57 -10.10
C ASN A 67 -8.13 -0.24 -9.27
N LEU A 68 -8.66 0.35 -8.19
CA LEU A 68 -9.78 -0.20 -7.43
C LEU A 68 -11.09 -0.14 -8.23
N ARG A 69 -11.35 0.96 -8.95
CA ARG A 69 -12.52 1.06 -9.85
C ARG A 69 -12.49 0.03 -10.97
N LEU A 70 -11.30 -0.31 -11.49
CA LEU A 70 -11.15 -1.44 -12.41
C LEU A 70 -11.53 -2.75 -11.76
N ALA A 71 -11.00 -3.03 -10.56
CA ALA A 71 -11.29 -4.25 -9.84
C ALA A 71 -12.80 -4.40 -9.57
N ALA A 72 -13.46 -3.32 -9.13
CA ALA A 72 -14.90 -3.28 -8.96
C ALA A 72 -15.64 -3.60 -10.28
N GLY A 73 -15.23 -2.98 -11.40
CA GLY A 73 -15.83 -3.23 -12.72
C GLY A 73 -15.62 -4.66 -13.24
N TYR A 74 -14.55 -5.34 -12.81
CA TYR A 74 -14.26 -6.72 -13.18
C TYR A 74 -14.72 -7.75 -12.14
N GLY A 75 -15.30 -7.32 -11.00
CA GLY A 75 -15.65 -8.22 -9.89
C GLY A 75 -14.44 -8.87 -9.23
N ILE A 76 -13.28 -8.21 -9.23
CA ILE A 76 -12.06 -8.69 -8.59
C ILE A 76 -12.02 -8.25 -7.13
N PRO A 77 -11.72 -9.15 -6.17
CA PRO A 77 -11.57 -8.81 -4.76
C PRO A 77 -10.54 -7.69 -4.55
N MET A 78 -10.83 -6.81 -3.61
CA MET A 78 -10.00 -5.64 -3.30
C MET A 78 -9.59 -5.63 -1.83
N MET A 79 -8.33 -5.29 -1.58
CA MET A 79 -7.82 -4.94 -0.26
C MET A 79 -7.24 -3.54 -0.29
N VAL A 80 -7.71 -2.68 0.62
CA VAL A 80 -7.25 -1.31 0.78
C VAL A 80 -6.44 -1.19 2.05
N LEU A 81 -5.22 -0.67 1.91
CA LEU A 81 -4.29 -0.49 3.02
C LEU A 81 -4.33 0.95 3.51
N ILE A 82 -4.61 1.12 4.80
CA ILE A 82 -4.73 2.44 5.44
C ILE A 82 -3.71 2.61 6.57
N ARG A 83 -3.22 3.84 6.71
CA ARG A 83 -2.29 4.23 7.77
C ARG A 83 -2.63 5.65 8.23
N GLU A 84 -2.40 5.90 9.51
CA GLU A 84 -2.50 7.23 10.11
C GLU A 84 -1.73 8.26 9.25
N PRO A 85 -2.34 9.42 8.94
CA PRO A 85 -1.82 10.38 7.98
C PRO A 85 -0.45 10.95 8.37
N ALA A 86 -0.23 11.35 9.63
CA ALA A 86 1.05 11.91 10.07
C ALA A 86 2.20 10.95 9.78
N ASP A 87 2.01 9.68 10.09
CA ASP A 87 2.96 8.62 9.96
C ASP A 87 3.24 8.25 8.49
N ALA A 88 2.20 8.16 7.67
CA ALA A 88 2.31 7.85 6.25
C ALA A 88 2.98 9.00 5.46
N ILE A 89 2.56 10.23 5.73
CA ILE A 89 3.06 11.44 5.08
C ILE A 89 4.51 11.69 5.48
N LEU A 90 4.84 11.64 6.77
CA LEU A 90 6.24 11.77 7.25
C LEU A 90 7.14 10.73 6.58
N SER A 91 6.71 9.46 6.55
CA SER A 91 7.47 8.39 5.92
C SER A 91 7.68 8.62 4.42
N LEU A 92 6.70 9.21 3.73
CA LEU A 92 6.78 9.50 2.30
C LEU A 92 7.63 10.74 2.01
N HIS A 93 7.52 11.77 2.86
CA HIS A 93 8.32 12.98 2.81
C HIS A 93 9.81 12.63 2.88
N ILE A 94 10.22 11.89 3.92
CA ILE A 94 11.61 11.41 4.10
C ILE A 94 12.09 10.60 2.88
N ARG A 95 11.22 9.76 2.31
CA ARG A 95 11.59 8.86 1.20
C ARG A 95 11.73 9.58 -0.14
N SER A 96 10.90 10.59 -0.38
CA SER A 96 10.71 11.18 -1.71
C SER A 96 11.23 12.61 -1.85
N GLY A 97 11.45 13.32 -0.74
CA GLY A 97 11.83 14.73 -0.73
C GLY A 97 10.73 15.68 -1.22
N LYS A 98 9.50 15.19 -1.47
CA LYS A 98 8.38 16.02 -1.92
C LYS A 98 7.85 16.90 -0.78
N SER A 99 7.31 18.08 -1.11
CA SER A 99 6.73 18.99 -0.12
C SER A 99 5.58 18.34 0.64
N VAL A 100 5.44 18.69 1.93
CA VAL A 100 4.38 18.16 2.80
C VAL A 100 3.01 18.46 2.22
N GLU A 101 2.79 19.66 1.70
CA GLU A 101 1.56 20.09 1.01
C GLU A 101 1.16 19.14 -0.13
N THR A 102 2.10 18.80 -1.03
CA THR A 102 1.82 17.86 -2.13
C THR A 102 1.40 16.48 -1.60
N LEU A 103 1.99 16.06 -0.48
CA LEU A 103 1.69 14.76 0.12
C LEU A 103 0.34 14.76 0.83
N LEU A 104 -0.01 15.86 1.51
CA LEU A 104 -1.35 16.08 2.07
C LEU A 104 -2.41 16.01 0.97
N GLN A 105 -2.25 16.78 -0.10
CA GLN A 105 -3.19 16.80 -1.22
C GLN A 105 -3.37 15.42 -1.85
N ARG A 106 -2.28 14.65 -1.97
CA ARG A 106 -2.34 13.28 -2.48
C ARG A 106 -3.07 12.34 -1.52
N TYR A 107 -2.91 12.51 -0.21
CA TYR A 107 -3.64 11.73 0.80
C TYR A 107 -5.13 12.02 0.69
N VAL A 108 -5.51 13.30 0.64
CA VAL A 108 -6.89 13.76 0.45
C VAL A 108 -7.48 13.17 -0.83
N THR A 109 -6.79 13.30 -1.96
CA THR A 109 -7.26 12.80 -3.27
C THR A 109 -7.51 11.29 -3.25
N PHE A 110 -6.60 10.51 -2.67
CA PHE A 110 -6.75 9.05 -2.60
C PHE A 110 -7.94 8.65 -1.73
N HIS A 111 -8.07 9.21 -0.52
CA HIS A 111 -9.12 8.79 0.41
C HIS A 111 -10.49 9.36 0.05
N THR A 112 -10.56 10.56 -0.55
CA THR A 112 -11.82 11.08 -1.13
C THR A 112 -12.30 10.15 -2.22
N GLY A 113 -11.44 9.79 -3.17
CA GLY A 113 -11.82 8.86 -4.24
C GLY A 113 -12.21 7.48 -3.72
N LEU A 114 -11.61 7.03 -2.61
CA LEU A 114 -11.98 5.79 -1.94
C LEU A 114 -13.38 5.87 -1.31
N LEU A 115 -13.72 7.00 -0.66
CA LEU A 115 -15.06 7.24 -0.14
C LEU A 115 -16.10 7.37 -1.26
N ASP A 116 -15.70 7.78 -2.46
CA ASP A 116 -16.56 7.77 -3.65
C ASP A 116 -16.65 6.40 -4.35
N LEU A 117 -15.95 5.38 -3.83
CA LEU A 117 -15.98 4.04 -4.41
C LEU A 117 -17.19 3.26 -3.86
N ASP A 118 -18.18 3.07 -4.71
CA ASP A 118 -19.37 2.26 -4.41
C ASP A 118 -19.10 0.77 -4.70
N ALA A 119 -18.19 0.17 -3.93
CA ALA A 119 -17.86 -1.25 -4.02
C ALA A 119 -17.25 -1.75 -2.71
N ALA A 120 -17.53 -3.01 -2.35
CA ALA A 120 -16.97 -3.64 -1.18
C ALA A 120 -15.46 -3.90 -1.34
N TYR A 121 -14.69 -3.61 -0.30
CA TYR A 121 -13.27 -3.91 -0.20
C TYR A 121 -12.92 -4.28 1.24
N LEU A 122 -11.88 -5.08 1.42
CA LEU A 122 -11.30 -5.33 2.74
C LEU A 122 -10.40 -4.16 3.12
N LEU A 123 -10.73 -3.46 4.20
CA LEU A 123 -9.83 -2.47 4.80
C LEU A 123 -8.85 -3.16 5.77
N ALA A 124 -7.56 -2.97 5.55
CA ALA A 124 -6.48 -3.50 6.38
C ALA A 124 -5.63 -2.35 6.93
N ARG A 125 -5.57 -2.24 8.26
CA ARG A 125 -4.79 -1.19 8.92
C ARG A 125 -3.31 -1.54 8.94
N PHE A 126 -2.46 -0.52 8.90
CA PHE A 126 -1.01 -0.69 8.85
C PHE A 126 -0.47 -1.52 10.02
N ASP A 127 -0.94 -1.26 11.23
CA ASP A 127 -0.58 -1.95 12.47
C ASP A 127 -0.99 -3.43 12.45
N GLU A 128 -2.18 -3.74 11.94
CA GLU A 128 -2.63 -5.13 11.73
C GLU A 128 -1.74 -5.86 10.72
N VAL A 129 -1.43 -5.19 9.60
CA VAL A 129 -0.62 -5.77 8.52
C VAL A 129 0.81 -6.07 8.98
N VAL A 130 1.43 -5.21 9.78
CA VAL A 130 2.81 -5.43 10.25
C VAL A 130 2.90 -6.20 11.57
N GLY A 131 1.76 -6.38 12.25
CA GLY A 131 1.61 -7.21 13.44
C GLY A 131 1.23 -8.63 13.06
N ASP A 132 -0.04 -8.99 13.26
CA ASP A 132 -0.56 -10.31 12.91
C ASP A 132 -1.15 -10.34 11.49
N PHE A 133 -0.30 -10.71 10.53
CA PHE A 133 -0.68 -10.83 9.13
C PHE A 133 -1.71 -11.97 8.87
N ASN A 134 -1.77 -13.01 9.71
CA ASN A 134 -2.71 -14.12 9.55
C ASN A 134 -4.16 -13.66 9.75
N THR A 135 -4.39 -12.68 10.62
CA THR A 135 -5.71 -12.06 10.80
C THR A 135 -6.21 -11.41 9.50
N ILE A 136 -5.32 -10.73 8.76
CA ILE A 136 -5.65 -10.13 7.47
C ILE A 136 -5.92 -11.19 6.39
N ILE A 137 -5.07 -12.23 6.31
CA ILE A 137 -5.26 -13.31 5.34
C ILE A 137 -6.55 -14.07 5.58
N THR A 138 -6.90 -14.37 6.84
CA THR A 138 -8.16 -15.02 7.19
C THR A 138 -9.37 -14.23 6.68
N ARG A 139 -9.40 -12.92 6.92
CA ARG A 139 -10.47 -12.04 6.42
C ARG A 139 -10.47 -11.98 4.88
N LEU A 140 -9.29 -11.89 4.26
CA LEU A 140 -9.16 -11.80 2.81
C LEU A 140 -9.62 -13.08 2.10
N ASN A 141 -9.33 -14.25 2.68
CA ASN A 141 -9.72 -15.55 2.14
C ASN A 141 -11.23 -15.74 2.03
N THR A 142 -12.04 -14.96 2.76
CA THR A 142 -13.51 -14.97 2.61
C THR A 142 -14.00 -14.44 1.26
N MET A 143 -13.15 -13.70 0.53
CA MET A 143 -13.49 -13.07 -0.75
C MET A 143 -12.72 -13.66 -1.93
N LEU A 144 -11.66 -14.42 -1.69
CA LEU A 144 -10.79 -14.97 -2.74
C LEU A 144 -11.34 -16.27 -3.30
N LYS A 145 -11.23 -16.45 -4.62
CA LYS A 145 -11.55 -17.73 -5.29
C LYS A 145 -10.59 -18.85 -4.85
N THR A 146 -9.31 -18.51 -4.69
CA THR A 146 -8.28 -19.41 -4.20
C THR A 146 -7.74 -18.85 -2.89
N PRO A 147 -7.98 -19.51 -1.75
CA PRO A 147 -7.45 -19.06 -0.47
C PRO A 147 -5.92 -18.97 -0.48
N LEU A 148 -5.39 -17.98 0.23
CA LEU A 148 -3.98 -17.82 0.49
C LEU A 148 -3.57 -18.62 1.73
N PRO A 149 -2.35 -19.18 1.75
CA PRO A 149 -1.85 -19.92 2.90
C PRO A 149 -1.61 -18.98 4.09
N LEU A 150 -1.87 -19.48 5.29
CA LEU A 150 -1.50 -18.81 6.54
C LEU A 150 -0.01 -19.07 6.84
N SER A 151 0.61 -18.15 7.56
CA SER A 151 1.98 -18.33 8.06
C SER A 151 1.98 -19.27 9.26
N ALA A 152 2.85 -20.28 9.22
CA ALA A 152 3.16 -21.14 10.37
C ALA A 152 4.25 -20.52 11.27
N ASP A 153 5.06 -19.61 10.73
CA ASP A 153 6.12 -18.87 11.43
C ASP A 153 6.09 -17.41 10.99
N LEU A 154 5.21 -16.62 11.61
CA LEU A 154 5.01 -15.21 11.26
C LEU A 154 6.29 -14.40 11.36
N ALA A 155 7.14 -14.69 12.35
CA ALA A 155 8.39 -13.97 12.55
C ALA A 155 9.40 -14.27 11.43
N GLY A 156 9.57 -15.54 11.08
CA GLY A 156 10.44 -15.98 9.99
C GLY A 156 9.96 -15.47 8.63
N ASP A 157 8.66 -15.56 8.35
CA ASP A 157 8.10 -15.11 7.07
C ASP A 157 8.12 -13.57 6.95
N THR A 158 7.88 -12.86 8.04
CA THR A 158 8.07 -11.40 8.10
C THR A 158 9.51 -11.02 7.77
N THR A 159 10.49 -11.72 8.33
CA THR A 159 11.91 -11.50 8.06
C THR A 159 12.23 -11.72 6.58
N LYS A 160 11.72 -12.81 5.98
CA LYS A 160 11.86 -13.08 4.53
C LYS A 160 11.22 -11.98 3.68
N ALA A 161 10.01 -11.53 4.02
CA ALA A 161 9.33 -10.47 3.29
C ALA A 161 10.07 -9.12 3.37
N GLN A 162 10.62 -8.79 4.54
CA GLN A 162 11.49 -7.62 4.72
C GLN A 162 12.77 -7.72 3.90
N ALA A 163 13.42 -8.89 3.87
CA ALA A 163 14.59 -9.14 3.03
C ALA A 163 14.28 -8.96 1.53
N ARG A 164 13.15 -9.49 1.05
CA ARG A 164 12.67 -9.28 -0.34
C ARG A 164 12.45 -7.80 -0.65
N ASN A 165 11.85 -7.05 0.28
CA ASN A 165 11.64 -5.62 0.12
C ASN A 165 12.96 -4.84 0.03
N LYS A 166 13.94 -5.20 0.87
CA LYS A 166 15.28 -4.60 0.85
C LYS A 166 15.99 -4.88 -0.48
N ALA A 167 15.96 -6.12 -0.95
CA ALA A 167 16.54 -6.50 -2.24
C ALA A 167 15.88 -5.77 -3.42
N ARG A 168 14.55 -5.64 -3.42
CA ARG A 168 13.80 -4.86 -4.42
C ARG A 168 14.22 -3.39 -4.43
N ALA A 169 14.35 -2.77 -3.25
CA ALA A 169 14.79 -1.38 -3.12
C ALA A 169 16.21 -1.18 -3.67
N ALA A 170 17.14 -2.09 -3.37
CA ALA A 170 18.52 -2.05 -3.86
C ALA A 170 18.59 -2.13 -5.39
N ARG A 171 17.86 -3.07 -6.02
CA ARG A 171 17.82 -3.20 -7.50
C ARG A 171 17.32 -1.93 -8.18
N LYS A 172 16.29 -1.28 -7.62
CA LYS A 172 15.73 -0.04 -8.18
C LYS A 172 16.68 1.15 -8.02
N HIS A 173 17.49 1.18 -6.96
CA HIS A 173 18.50 2.21 -6.74
C HIS A 173 19.63 2.11 -7.78
N ASN A 174 20.18 0.90 -7.97
CA ASN A 174 21.27 0.68 -8.91
C ASN A 174 20.88 1.06 -10.35
N ARG A 175 19.61 0.88 -10.72
CA ARG A 175 19.08 1.24 -12.05
C ARG A 175 18.84 2.75 -12.24
N GLN A 176 18.72 3.54 -11.16
CA GLN A 176 18.35 4.95 -11.26
C GLN A 176 19.53 5.93 -11.15
N ASN A 177 20.77 5.49 -10.89
CA ASN A 177 21.94 6.37 -10.70
C ASN A 177 21.70 7.54 -9.72
N ILE A 178 20.83 7.33 -8.72
CA ILE A 178 20.46 8.38 -7.77
C ILE A 178 21.49 8.39 -6.63
N LYS A 179 22.29 9.46 -6.56
CA LYS A 179 23.21 9.81 -5.46
C LYS A 179 22.47 10.20 -4.16
N GLN A 180 21.38 9.52 -3.79
CA GLN A 180 20.70 9.72 -2.51
C GLN A 180 20.85 8.52 -1.60
N ASN A 181 20.96 8.82 -0.31
CA ASN A 181 21.31 7.92 0.77
C ASN A 181 20.31 6.73 0.86
N ILE A 182 20.81 5.50 0.71
CA ILE A 182 20.02 4.25 0.69
C ILE A 182 19.11 4.16 1.91
N ASN A 183 19.58 4.62 3.07
CA ASN A 183 18.90 4.59 4.36
C ASN A 183 17.58 5.39 4.39
N LEU A 184 17.41 6.41 3.53
CA LEU A 184 16.18 7.21 3.46
C LEU A 184 15.09 6.55 2.60
N ARG A 185 15.47 5.64 1.68
CA ARG A 185 14.54 5.01 0.75
C ARG A 185 13.98 3.68 1.24
N ILE A 186 14.70 2.95 2.09
CA ILE A 186 14.25 1.67 2.64
C ILE A 186 13.18 1.93 3.71
N SER A 187 12.12 1.11 3.72
CA SER A 187 11.03 1.18 4.71
C SER A 187 11.38 0.65 6.10
N THR A 188 12.56 0.06 6.26
CA THR A 188 13.00 -0.56 7.50
C THR A 188 13.34 0.53 8.53
N PRO A 189 12.94 0.38 9.79
CA PRO A 189 13.38 1.27 10.87
C PRO A 189 14.91 1.22 10.96
N THR A 190 15.57 2.36 10.74
CA THR A 190 17.00 2.53 11.03
C THR A 190 17.14 3.64 12.06
N PRO A 191 18.15 3.61 12.95
CA PRO A 191 18.35 4.66 13.95
C PRO A 191 18.43 6.07 13.31
N GLU A 192 19.06 6.18 12.15
CA GLU A 192 19.12 7.43 11.37
C GLU A 192 17.73 7.92 10.94
N ARG A 193 16.87 7.02 10.46
CA ARG A 193 15.51 7.36 10.05
C ARG A 193 14.66 7.79 11.23
N GLU A 194 14.83 7.16 12.40
CA GLU A 194 14.11 7.56 13.60
C GLU A 194 14.54 8.94 14.10
N LYS A 195 15.84 9.28 14.05
CA LYS A 195 16.30 10.65 14.35
C LYS A 195 15.64 11.69 13.44
N ILE A 196 15.61 11.43 12.14
CA ILE A 196 14.97 12.33 11.15
C ILE A 196 13.47 12.45 11.41
N LYS A 197 12.79 11.34 11.69
CA LYS A 197 11.37 11.36 12.03
C LYS A 197 11.10 12.21 13.27
N THR A 198 11.90 12.05 14.33
CA THR A 198 11.76 12.84 15.55
C THR A 198 11.90 14.34 15.26
N ALA A 199 12.87 14.74 14.44
CA ALA A 199 13.08 16.14 14.08
C ALA A 199 11.92 16.73 13.25
N LEU A 200 11.32 15.94 12.36
CA LEU A 200 10.29 16.41 11.43
C LEU A 200 8.85 16.23 11.93
N ARG A 201 8.64 15.43 12.99
CA ARG A 201 7.29 15.06 13.47
C ARG A 201 6.48 16.28 13.89
N ALA A 202 7.08 17.25 14.56
CA ALA A 202 6.40 18.49 14.96
C ALA A 202 5.88 19.28 13.75
N GLY A 203 6.69 19.40 12.69
CA GLY A 203 6.28 20.10 11.46
C GLY A 203 5.14 19.39 10.72
N ILE A 204 5.15 18.05 10.68
CA ILE A 204 4.04 17.28 10.11
C ILE A 204 2.76 17.43 10.95
N ALA A 205 2.89 17.42 12.28
CA ALA A 205 1.74 17.63 13.17
C ALA A 205 1.13 19.03 12.98
N GLN A 206 1.97 20.07 12.88
CA GLN A 206 1.48 21.42 12.59
C GLN A 206 0.78 21.49 11.23
N ALA A 207 1.36 20.93 10.17
CA ALA A 207 0.75 20.94 8.84
C ALA A 207 -0.61 20.21 8.79
N LEU A 208 -0.80 19.19 9.63
CA LEU A 208 -2.09 18.49 9.79
C LEU A 208 -3.07 19.25 10.69
N ALA A 209 -2.59 20.06 11.63
CA ALA A 209 -3.45 20.98 12.38
C ALA A 209 -3.98 22.09 11.47
N ASP A 210 -3.12 22.62 10.60
CA ASP A 210 -3.47 23.66 9.62
C ASP A 210 -4.37 23.10 8.50
N ASN A 211 -4.24 21.80 8.18
CA ASN A 211 -5.08 21.09 7.21
C ASN A 211 -5.56 19.75 7.79
N PRO A 212 -6.71 19.74 8.50
CA PRO A 212 -7.21 18.55 9.21
C PRO A 212 -7.89 17.53 8.28
N GLU A 213 -8.04 17.81 6.99
CA GLU A 213 -8.78 16.96 6.05
C GLU A 213 -8.25 15.52 5.95
N PRO A 214 -6.93 15.25 5.91
CA PRO A 214 -6.41 13.89 5.97
C PRO A 214 -6.84 13.12 7.22
N ILE A 215 -6.91 13.78 8.38
CA ILE A 215 -7.34 13.16 9.64
C ILE A 215 -8.83 12.84 9.58
N ARG A 216 -9.65 13.79 9.07
CA ARG A 216 -11.10 13.59 8.88
C ARG A 216 -11.37 12.39 7.98
N LEU A 217 -10.73 12.35 6.81
CA LEU A 217 -10.88 11.27 5.83
C LEU A 217 -10.40 9.92 6.38
N TYR A 218 -9.28 9.89 7.10
CA TYR A 218 -8.79 8.68 7.75
C TYR A 218 -9.84 8.08 8.69
N ARG A 219 -10.45 8.91 9.55
CA ARG A 219 -11.51 8.49 10.48
C ARG A 219 -12.76 8.02 9.74
N GLU A 220 -13.16 8.73 8.69
CA GLU A 220 -14.34 8.36 7.91
C GLU A 220 -14.15 7.00 7.21
N VAL A 221 -12.99 6.75 6.60
CA VAL A 221 -12.69 5.46 5.98
C VAL A 221 -12.68 4.32 7.02
N LEU A 222 -12.13 4.57 8.22
CA LEU A 222 -12.19 3.58 9.30
C LEU A 222 -13.63 3.27 9.72
N ALA A 223 -14.49 4.29 9.84
CA ALA A 223 -15.88 4.13 10.25
C ALA A 223 -16.74 3.38 9.22
N ARG A 224 -16.42 3.48 7.91
CA ARG A 224 -17.13 2.73 6.85
C ARG A 224 -16.80 1.24 6.81
N SER A 225 -15.71 0.83 7.44
CA SER A 225 -15.22 -0.56 7.42
C SER A 225 -15.28 -1.24 8.79
N ALA A 226 -15.86 -0.56 9.79
CA ALA A 226 -16.25 -1.11 11.09
C ALA A 226 -17.68 -1.68 11.00
#